data_AF-A0A4Z0QTR7-F1
#
_entry.id   AF-A0A4Z0QTR7-F1
#
_cell.length_a   1.000
_cell.length_b   1.000
_cell.length_c   1.000
_cell.angle_alpha   90.00
_cell.angle_beta   90.00
_cell.angle_gamma   90.00
#
_symmetry.space_group_name_H-M   'P 1'
#
loop_
_entity.id
_entity.type
_entity.pdbx_description
1 polymer ?
#
loop_
_entity_poly.entity_id
_entity_poly.type
_entity_poly.pdbx_seq_one_letter_code
_entity_poly.pdbx_strand_id
1 'polypeptide(L)'
;MSPFDFLLVAHLLGDFPLQTSWMAMNKANKWLPLLTHSILYTGTIGIISFVGFGGFAAWQLFIIFLGHVLLDRRTSVAWWVQHIMHTDLSKNQWLGIMVDQVFHVTILALILQVK
;
A
#
# COMPACT_ATOMS: atom_id res chain seq x y z
N MET A 1 8.30 4.02 19.97
CA MET A 1 7.79 3.44 18.72
C MET A 1 8.97 3.19 17.81
N SER A 2 9.07 1.99 17.23
CA SER A 2 10.04 1.66 16.20
C SER A 2 9.73 2.40 14.89
N PRO A 3 10.69 2.54 13.94
CA PRO A 3 10.40 3.08 12.62
C PRO A 3 9.25 2.33 11.91
N PHE A 4 9.18 1.01 12.09
CA PHE A 4 8.10 0.20 11.53
C PHE A 4 6.73 0.56 12.14
N ASP A 5 6.64 0.84 13.43
CA ASP A 5 5.38 1.22 14.08
C ASP A 5 4.82 2.51 13.44
N PHE A 6 5.67 3.49 13.16
CA PHE A 6 5.28 4.73 12.48
C PHE A 6 4.78 4.46 11.06
N LEU A 7 5.46 3.59 10.31
CA LEU A 7 5.07 3.22 8.95
C LEU A 7 3.76 2.44 8.92
N LEU A 8 3.53 1.57 9.89
CA LEU A 8 2.28 0.82 10.02
C LEU A 8 1.10 1.77 10.26
N VAL A 9 1.24 2.72 11.19
CA VAL A 9 0.23 3.76 11.42
C VAL A 9 0.01 4.59 10.16
N ALA A 10 1.10 5.00 9.49
CA ALA A 10 1.02 5.79 8.27
C ALA A 10 0.31 5.04 7.13
N HIS A 11 0.56 3.75 6.97
CA HIS A 11 -0.14 2.91 6.00
C HIS A 11 -1.63 2.83 6.28
N LEU A 12 -2.01 2.55 7.54
CA LEU A 12 -3.43 2.50 7.92
C LEU A 12 -4.13 3.85 7.69
N LEU A 13 -3.45 4.97 7.99
CA LEU A 13 -3.99 6.30 7.72
C LEU A 13 -4.12 6.60 6.22
N GLY A 14 -3.13 6.22 5.41
CA GLY A 14 -3.13 6.43 3.96
C GLY A 14 -4.17 5.59 3.22
N ASP A 15 -4.33 4.32 3.60
CA ASP A 15 -5.18 3.36 2.89
C ASP A 15 -6.65 3.37 3.30
N PHE A 16 -6.96 3.78 4.55
CA PHE A 16 -8.34 3.78 5.03
C PHE A 16 -8.92 5.19 5.24
N PRO A 17 -8.59 5.96 6.30
CA PRO A 17 -9.29 7.22 6.57
C PRO A 17 -9.09 8.30 5.50
N LEU A 18 -7.90 8.34 4.88
CA LEU A 18 -7.58 9.36 3.88
C LEU A 18 -7.99 8.94 2.45
N GLN A 19 -8.27 7.65 2.23
CA GLN A 19 -8.76 7.15 0.96
C GLN A 19 -10.26 7.43 0.82
N THR A 20 -10.64 8.20 -0.21
CA THR A 20 -12.06 8.47 -0.49
C THR A 20 -12.73 7.28 -1.20
N SER A 21 -14.05 7.18 -1.12
CA SER A 21 -14.81 6.15 -1.85
C SER A 21 -14.56 6.18 -3.36
N TRP A 22 -14.35 7.36 -3.94
CA TRP A 22 -13.99 7.50 -5.36
C TRP A 22 -12.66 6.81 -5.67
N MET A 23 -11.64 6.98 -4.84
CA MET A 23 -10.36 6.27 -4.98
C MET A 23 -10.56 4.77 -4.84
N ALA A 24 -11.18 4.33 -3.75
CA ALA A 24 -11.35 2.92 -3.40
C ALA A 24 -12.10 2.13 -4.49
N MET A 25 -13.16 2.70 -5.05
CA MET A 25 -14.00 2.03 -6.05
C MET A 25 -13.37 2.00 -7.45
N ASN A 26 -12.43 2.90 -7.76
CA ASN A 26 -11.95 3.10 -9.12
C ASN A 26 -10.45 2.78 -9.33
N LYS A 27 -9.62 2.73 -8.27
CA LYS A 27 -8.15 2.59 -8.38
C LYS A 27 -7.69 1.34 -9.14
N ALA A 28 -8.43 0.25 -9.06
CA ALA A 28 -8.12 -0.97 -9.81
C ALA A 28 -8.17 -0.73 -11.34
N ASN A 29 -9.12 0.09 -11.82
CA ASN A 29 -9.45 0.18 -13.24
C ASN A 29 -9.09 1.52 -13.89
N LYS A 30 -8.88 2.59 -13.12
CA LYS A 30 -8.65 3.95 -13.65
C LYS A 30 -7.35 4.54 -13.11
N TRP A 31 -6.56 5.14 -13.99
CA TRP A 31 -5.25 5.74 -13.64
C TRP A 31 -5.36 6.93 -12.68
N LEU A 32 -6.28 7.86 -12.94
CA LEU A 32 -6.42 9.05 -12.12
C LEU A 32 -6.66 8.74 -10.62
N PRO A 33 -7.69 7.95 -10.23
CA PRO A 33 -7.90 7.61 -8.83
C PRO A 33 -6.75 6.79 -8.22
N LEU A 34 -6.12 5.91 -9.01
CA LEU A 34 -4.94 5.17 -8.55
C LEU A 34 -3.77 6.08 -8.21
N LEU A 35 -3.42 7.00 -9.12
CA LEU A 35 -2.29 7.91 -8.93
C LEU A 35 -2.60 8.92 -7.82
N THR A 36 -3.82 9.47 -7.76
CA THR A 36 -4.21 10.36 -6.65
C THR A 36 -4.06 9.66 -5.30
N HIS A 37 -4.55 8.42 -5.18
CA HIS A 37 -4.44 7.65 -3.95
C HIS A 37 -2.97 7.31 -3.62
N SER A 38 -2.19 6.85 -4.60
CA SER A 38 -0.79 6.47 -4.39
C SER A 38 0.07 7.68 -4.00
N ILE A 39 -0.20 8.87 -4.56
CA ILE A 39 0.45 10.13 -4.18
C ILE A 39 0.09 10.51 -2.74
N LEU A 40 -1.21 10.48 -2.40
CA LEU A 40 -1.70 10.77 -1.05
C LEU A 40 -1.06 9.83 -0.03
N TYR A 41 -1.10 8.52 -0.30
CA TYR A 41 -0.50 7.47 0.51
C TYR A 41 1.00 7.72 0.73
N THR A 42 1.76 7.90 -0.35
CA THR A 42 3.21 8.12 -0.27
C THR A 42 3.54 9.42 0.47
N GLY A 43 2.72 10.46 0.29
CA GLY A 43 2.80 11.70 1.04
C GLY A 43 2.59 11.49 2.54
N THR A 44 1.59 10.70 2.93
CA THR A 44 1.34 10.31 4.33
C THR A 44 2.52 9.53 4.92
N ILE A 45 3.08 8.55 4.19
CA ILE A 45 4.29 7.84 4.58
C ILE A 45 5.47 8.82 4.76
N GLY A 46 5.68 9.73 3.80
CA GLY A 46 6.76 10.72 3.83
C GLY A 46 6.67 11.66 5.03
N ILE A 47 5.48 12.22 5.30
CA ILE A 47 5.25 13.12 6.43
C ILE A 47 5.47 12.40 7.76
N ILE A 48 4.87 11.21 7.92
CA ILE A 48 4.96 10.48 9.20
C ILE A 48 6.37 9.93 9.43
N SER A 49 7.05 9.42 8.40
CA SER A 49 8.44 9.00 8.53
C SER A 49 9.39 10.15 8.86
N PHE A 50 9.18 11.32 8.26
CA PHE A 50 9.95 12.53 8.54
C PHE A 50 9.83 12.94 10.01
N VAL A 51 8.61 12.97 10.54
CA VAL A 51 8.35 13.29 11.95
C VAL A 51 8.83 12.18 12.89
N GLY A 52 8.66 10.92 12.50
CA GLY A 52 8.88 9.76 13.37
C GLY A 52 10.34 9.32 13.51
N PHE A 53 11.12 9.35 12.43
CA PHE A 53 12.50 8.81 12.43
C PHE A 53 13.46 9.50 11.45
N GLY A 54 13.14 10.72 10.99
CA GLY A 54 14.02 11.51 10.11
C GLY A 54 13.75 11.34 8.61
N GLY A 55 12.75 10.53 8.25
CA GLY A 55 12.25 10.42 6.88
C GLY A 55 12.99 9.41 6.02
N PHE A 56 12.64 9.42 4.74
CA PHE A 56 13.20 8.56 3.72
C PHE A 56 13.92 9.39 2.65
N ALA A 57 14.91 8.78 2.00
CA ALA A 57 15.46 9.31 0.77
C ALA A 57 14.41 9.28 -0.34
N ALA A 58 14.54 10.18 -1.32
CA ALA A 58 13.57 10.30 -2.42
C ALA A 58 13.37 8.99 -3.20
N TRP A 59 14.44 8.20 -3.39
CA TRP A 59 14.36 6.92 -4.09
C TRP A 59 13.59 5.86 -3.28
N GLN A 60 13.65 5.87 -1.95
CA GLN A 60 12.87 4.96 -1.09
C GLN A 60 11.39 5.28 -1.20
N LEU A 61 11.01 6.56 -1.13
CA LEU A 61 9.63 7.00 -1.34
C LEU A 61 9.14 6.64 -2.75
N PHE A 62 10.00 6.74 -3.76
CA PHE A 62 9.67 6.33 -5.11
C PHE A 62 9.39 4.83 -5.24
N ILE A 63 10.16 3.98 -4.56
CA ILE A 63 9.89 2.53 -4.51
C ILE A 63 8.55 2.25 -3.81
N ILE A 64 8.27 2.91 -2.69
CA ILE A 64 7.00 2.77 -1.97
C ILE A 64 5.83 3.17 -2.89
N PHE A 65 5.95 4.31 -3.57
CA PHE A 65 4.96 4.79 -4.54
C PHE A 65 4.70 3.77 -5.67
N LEU A 66 5.77 3.27 -6.29
CA LEU A 66 5.65 2.27 -7.36
C LEU A 66 5.04 0.97 -6.86
N GLY A 67 5.46 0.49 -5.69
CA GLY A 67 4.89 -0.68 -5.04
C GLY A 67 3.39 -0.54 -4.85
N HIS A 68 2.95 0.61 -4.33
CA HIS A 68 1.54 0.95 -4.14
C HIS A 68 0.76 0.94 -5.45
N VAL A 69 1.27 1.62 -6.49
CA VAL A 69 0.65 1.68 -7.82
C VAL A 69 0.47 0.28 -8.42
N LEU A 70 1.46 -0.61 -8.24
CA LEU A 70 1.42 -1.97 -8.78
C LEU A 70 0.46 -2.88 -8.02
N LEU A 71 0.48 -2.84 -6.69
CA LEU A 71 -0.37 -3.69 -5.85
C LEU A 71 -1.85 -3.31 -5.96
N ASP A 72 -2.16 -2.02 -5.99
CA ASP A 72 -3.55 -1.52 -6.02
C ASP A 72 -4.31 -1.78 -7.32
N ARG A 73 -3.61 -2.23 -8.37
CA ARG A 73 -4.25 -2.80 -9.56
C ARG A 73 -4.94 -4.13 -9.29
N ARG A 74 -4.66 -4.76 -8.14
CA ARG A 74 -5.21 -6.04 -7.66
C ARG A 74 -4.92 -7.25 -8.56
N THR A 75 -4.28 -7.08 -9.71
CA THR A 75 -3.93 -8.18 -10.62
C THR A 75 -2.97 -9.17 -9.96
N SER A 76 -1.90 -8.67 -9.36
CA SER A 76 -0.90 -9.49 -8.65
C SER A 76 -1.49 -10.19 -7.42
N VAL A 77 -2.31 -9.47 -6.65
CA VAL A 77 -3.00 -10.02 -5.47
C VAL A 77 -4.00 -11.09 -5.88
N ALA A 78 -4.82 -10.82 -6.91
CA ALA A 78 -5.81 -11.77 -7.39
C ALA A 78 -5.15 -13.05 -7.92
N TRP A 79 -4.09 -12.88 -8.71
CA TRP A 79 -3.29 -14.00 -9.18
C TRP A 79 -2.75 -14.83 -8.02
N TRP A 80 -2.16 -14.19 -7.00
CA TRP A 80 -1.60 -14.88 -5.84
C TRP A 80 -2.66 -15.68 -5.08
N VAL A 81 -3.79 -15.07 -4.76
CA VAL A 81 -4.86 -15.73 -4.00
C VAL A 81 -5.44 -16.92 -4.78
N GLN A 82 -5.60 -16.78 -6.10
CA GLN A 82 -6.18 -17.84 -6.94
C GLN A 82 -5.20 -18.98 -7.24
N HIS A 83 -3.94 -18.66 -7.51
CA HIS A 83 -2.96 -19.64 -8.02
C HIS A 83 -2.05 -20.20 -6.94
N ILE A 84 -1.73 -19.41 -5.91
CA ILE A 84 -0.84 -19.83 -4.80
C ILE A 84 -1.67 -20.30 -3.61
N MET A 85 -2.71 -19.55 -3.25
CA MET A 85 -3.56 -19.90 -2.10
C MET A 85 -4.78 -20.76 -2.49
N HIS A 86 -4.94 -21.06 -3.78
CA HIS A 86 -6.04 -21.87 -4.33
C HIS A 86 -7.43 -21.47 -3.83
N THR A 87 -7.66 -20.16 -3.65
CA THR A 87 -8.91 -19.64 -3.09
C THR A 87 -9.72 -18.87 -4.13
N ASP A 88 -11.02 -19.13 -4.15
CA ASP A 88 -11.98 -18.40 -4.97
C ASP A 88 -12.33 -17.05 -4.33
N LEU A 89 -11.78 -15.98 -4.89
CA LEU A 89 -12.02 -14.61 -4.45
C LEU A 89 -13.47 -14.15 -4.57
N SER A 90 -14.29 -14.77 -5.43
CA SER A 90 -15.71 -14.44 -5.51
C SER A 90 -16.47 -14.82 -4.24
N LYS A 91 -15.98 -15.84 -3.52
CA LYS A 91 -16.54 -16.33 -2.27
C LYS A 91 -15.88 -15.70 -1.04
N ASN A 92 -14.64 -15.22 -1.17
CA ASN A 92 -13.88 -14.64 -0.05
C ASN A 92 -13.14 -13.37 -0.47
N GLN A 93 -13.90 -12.30 -0.73
CA GLN A 93 -13.34 -10.99 -1.10
C GLN A 93 -12.47 -10.38 0.00
N TRP A 94 -12.79 -10.65 1.27
CA TRP A 94 -12.04 -10.15 2.42
C TRP A 94 -10.61 -10.67 2.43
N LEU A 95 -10.40 -11.94 2.09
CA LEU A 95 -9.05 -12.50 1.98
C LEU A 95 -8.20 -11.73 0.96
N GLY A 96 -8.78 -11.34 -0.17
CA GLY A 96 -8.09 -10.51 -1.16
C GLY A 96 -7.64 -9.17 -0.58
N ILE A 97 -8.48 -8.52 0.23
CA ILE A 97 -8.13 -7.28 0.92
C ILE A 97 -7.01 -7.53 1.94
N MET A 98 -7.07 -8.60 2.73
CA MET A 98 -6.03 -8.89 3.72
C MET A 98 -4.67 -9.17 3.08
N VAL A 99 -4.64 -9.96 1.99
CA VAL A 99 -3.40 -10.26 1.26
C VAL A 99 -2.82 -8.99 0.62
N ASP A 100 -3.67 -8.15 0.05
CA ASP A 100 -3.28 -6.83 -0.46
C ASP A 100 -2.57 -5.99 0.61
N GLN A 101 -3.18 -5.85 1.78
CA GLN A 101 -2.61 -5.06 2.88
C GLN A 101 -1.31 -5.67 3.44
N VAL A 102 -1.22 -7.00 3.52
CA VAL A 102 0.02 -7.70 3.92
C VAL A 102 1.15 -7.41 2.94
N PHE A 103 0.90 -7.39 1.64
CA PHE A 103 1.93 -7.05 0.65
C PHE A 103 2.40 -5.60 0.80
N HIS A 104 1.49 -4.65 1.03
CA HIS A 104 1.87 -3.26 1.28
C HIS A 104 2.74 -3.12 2.54
N VAL A 105 2.33 -3.71 3.67
CA VAL A 105 3.12 -3.68 4.90
C VAL A 105 4.47 -4.38 4.74
N THR A 106 4.53 -5.45 3.93
CA THR A 106 5.79 -6.15 3.62
C THR A 106 6.77 -5.23 2.88
N ILE A 107 6.31 -4.43 1.92
CA ILE A 107 7.16 -3.45 1.22
C ILE A 107 7.73 -2.43 2.23
N LEU A 108 6.94 -1.98 3.20
CA LEU A 108 7.42 -1.04 4.24
C LEU A 108 8.45 -1.68 5.17
N ALA A 109 8.30 -2.97 5.50
CA ALA A 109 9.31 -3.68 6.28
C ALA A 109 10.62 -3.82 5.49
N LEU A 110 10.54 -4.14 4.19
CA LEU A 110 11.69 -4.32 3.31
C LEU A 110 12.43 -3.01 3.03
N ILE A 111 11.72 -1.91 2.79
CA ILE A 111 12.36 -0.63 2.44
C ILE A 111 13.21 -0.07 3.60
N LEU A 112 12.85 -0.40 4.85
CA LEU A 112 13.66 -0.09 6.03
C LEU A 112 15.01 -0.82 6.07
N GLN A 113 15.16 -1.93 5.33
CA GLN A 113 16.39 -2.73 5.29
C GLN A 113 17.35 -2.27 4.18
N VAL A 114 16.88 -1.48 3.22
CA VAL A 114 17.69 -1.00 2.10
C VAL A 114 18.25 0.38 2.45
N LYS A 115 19.58 0.51 2.40
CA LYS A 115 20.31 1.76 2.70
C LYS A 115 20.70 2.50 1.43
#